data_AF-A0A412ICL3-F1
#
_entry.id   AF-A0A412ICL3-F1
#
_cell.length_a   1.000
_cell.length_b   1.000
_cell.length_c   1.000
_cell.angle_alpha   90.00
_cell.angle_beta   90.00
_cell.angle_gamma   90.00
#
_symmetry.space_group_name_H-M   'P 1'
#
loop_
_entity.id
_entity.type
_entity.pdbx_description
1 polymer ?
#
loop_
_entity_poly.entity_id
_entity_poly.type
_entity_poly.pdbx_seq_one_letter_code
_entity_poly.pdbx_strand_id
1 'polypeptide(L)'
;MTRNIQREFVKYYKERLESLGFIKVKGRQPYFVRLVNNEIIHILTLDTGMSAKDGYKVAHLECGIATVYRQEINFSVTPKHNNDWLVDYTKFFRKKNFSNQVIEYPRDLKMYYYKEETMDEIIGEMWIGISDMIKEFDNVQNMENTLNWLMRYNPGNIIQSDWSLTDDCIAEESLYYLRKKFPLSAFQQNFEELKNEVINSPLVGDEKEKELKEVKEWENELYKDRAEMQINQQNYEQGMQLLREHYDRNIEYLNGIGIAVERRDITDLFD
;
A
#
# COMPACT_ATOMS: atom_id res chain seq x y z
N MET A 1 19.49 27.63 -10.49
CA MET A 1 19.09 26.55 -9.55
C MET A 1 18.53 25.43 -10.42
N THR A 2 19.12 24.24 -10.41
CA THR A 2 18.70 23.11 -11.26
C THR A 2 17.26 22.70 -10.94
N ARG A 3 16.40 22.50 -11.96
CA ARG A 3 15.01 22.04 -11.74
C ARG A 3 15.01 20.65 -11.10
N ASN A 4 14.02 20.41 -10.24
CA ASN A 4 13.83 19.12 -9.56
C ASN A 4 12.41 18.61 -9.85
N ILE A 5 12.31 17.41 -10.42
CA ILE A 5 11.02 16.87 -10.89
C ILE A 5 10.00 16.65 -9.77
N GLN A 6 10.43 16.30 -8.55
CA GLN A 6 9.51 16.13 -7.42
C GLN A 6 8.88 17.47 -7.02
N ARG A 7 9.66 18.56 -7.05
CA ARG A 7 9.14 19.91 -6.78
C ARG A 7 8.19 20.37 -7.88
N GLU A 8 8.52 20.11 -9.14
CA GLU A 8 7.65 20.47 -10.27
C GLU A 8 6.38 19.62 -10.31
N PHE A 9 6.46 18.32 -10.00
CA PHE A 9 5.32 17.42 -9.81
C PHE A 9 4.35 17.97 -8.76
N VAL A 10 4.87 18.35 -7.58
CA VAL A 10 4.04 18.94 -6.53
C VAL A 10 3.38 20.22 -7.01
N LYS A 11 4.11 21.14 -7.65
CA LYS A 11 3.52 22.39 -8.16
C LYS A 11 2.42 22.12 -9.19
N TYR A 12 2.66 21.20 -10.12
CA TYR A 12 1.75 20.92 -11.23
C TYR A 12 0.46 20.26 -10.77
N TYR A 13 0.56 19.32 -9.82
CA TYR A 13 -0.58 18.51 -9.40
C TYR A 13 -1.30 18.97 -8.13
N LYS A 14 -0.73 19.91 -7.36
CA LYS A 14 -1.28 20.31 -6.07
C LYS A 14 -2.76 20.67 -6.12
N GLU A 15 -3.14 21.67 -6.91
CA GLU A 15 -4.53 22.15 -6.96
C GLU A 15 -5.49 21.08 -7.49
N ARG A 16 -5.03 20.29 -8.48
CA ARG A 16 -5.83 19.20 -9.04
C ARG A 16 -6.08 18.08 -8.03
N LEU A 17 -5.06 17.66 -7.30
CA LEU A 17 -5.18 16.62 -6.28
C LEU A 17 -5.97 17.13 -5.06
N GLU A 18 -5.82 18.39 -4.69
CA GLU A 18 -6.65 19.05 -3.67
C GLU A 18 -8.14 18.99 -4.02
N SER A 19 -8.50 19.21 -5.29
CA SER A 19 -9.89 19.08 -5.74
C SER A 19 -10.48 17.67 -5.63
N LEU A 20 -9.62 16.65 -5.46
CA LEU A 20 -9.98 15.23 -5.28
C LEU A 20 -9.86 14.76 -3.83
N GLY A 21 -9.66 15.70 -2.89
CA GLY A 21 -9.56 15.42 -1.46
C GLY A 21 -8.16 15.03 -0.98
N PHE A 22 -7.14 15.09 -1.85
CA PHE A 22 -5.76 14.87 -1.42
C PHE A 22 -5.15 16.12 -0.83
N ILE A 23 -4.35 15.95 0.21
CA ILE A 23 -3.61 17.01 0.88
C ILE A 23 -2.13 16.77 0.61
N LYS A 24 -1.42 17.82 0.17
CA LYS A 24 0.04 17.79 0.13
C LYS A 24 0.58 17.74 1.57
N VAL A 25 1.26 16.65 1.93
CA VAL A 25 1.87 16.51 3.26
C VAL A 25 2.89 17.63 3.49
N LYS A 26 2.89 18.25 4.66
CA LYS A 26 3.89 19.27 5.01
C LYS A 26 5.29 18.65 5.04
N GLY A 27 6.23 19.26 4.32
CA GLY A 27 7.62 18.81 4.27
C GLY A 27 8.20 18.82 2.86
N ARG A 28 9.43 18.32 2.72
CA ARG A 28 10.18 18.32 1.46
C ARG A 28 9.73 17.24 0.46
N GLN A 29 9.12 16.17 0.97
CA GLN A 29 8.84 14.96 0.21
C GLN A 29 7.57 15.13 -0.62
N PRO A 30 7.43 14.48 -1.79
CA PRO A 30 6.32 14.70 -2.71
C PRO A 30 5.02 13.93 -2.36
N TYR A 31 4.79 13.58 -1.10
CA TYR A 31 3.57 12.87 -0.69
C TYR A 31 2.31 13.74 -0.80
N PHE A 32 1.29 13.16 -1.40
CA PHE A 32 -0.11 13.56 -1.35
C PHE A 32 -0.89 12.45 -0.66
N VAL A 33 -1.76 12.81 0.28
CA VAL A 33 -2.56 11.84 1.03
C VAL A 33 -4.02 12.23 1.06
N ARG A 34 -4.92 11.25 0.98
CA ARG A 34 -6.36 11.44 1.16
C ARG A 34 -6.81 10.53 2.30
N LEU A 35 -7.44 11.12 3.32
CA LEU A 35 -8.01 10.38 4.44
C LEU A 35 -9.43 9.95 4.10
N VAL A 36 -9.76 8.70 4.41
CA VAL A 36 -11.08 8.10 4.22
C VAL A 36 -11.55 7.57 5.58
N ASN A 37 -12.77 7.98 5.96
CA ASN A 37 -13.44 7.57 7.20
C ASN A 37 -12.61 7.74 8.49
N ASN A 38 -11.73 8.74 8.52
CA ASN A 38 -10.82 9.01 9.65
C ASN A 38 -9.90 7.84 10.03
N GLU A 39 -9.68 6.87 9.14
CA GLU A 39 -8.84 5.70 9.46
C GLU A 39 -8.02 5.14 8.30
N ILE A 40 -8.45 5.30 7.05
CA ILE A 40 -7.74 4.81 5.86
C ILE A 40 -7.03 5.97 5.16
N ILE A 41 -5.79 5.74 4.74
CA ILE A 41 -4.93 6.75 4.11
C ILE A 41 -4.56 6.27 2.72
N HIS A 42 -5.04 6.98 1.70
CA HIS A 42 -4.60 6.79 0.33
C HIS A 42 -3.38 7.64 0.10
N ILE A 43 -2.29 7.04 -0.41
CA ILE A 43 -0.99 7.70 -0.53
C ILE A 43 -0.61 7.72 -2.00
N LEU A 44 -0.30 8.91 -2.53
CA LEU A 44 0.27 9.10 -3.86
C LEU A 44 1.59 9.86 -3.72
N THR A 45 2.64 9.42 -4.38
CA THR A 45 3.94 10.10 -4.35
C THR A 45 4.74 9.86 -5.63
N LEU A 46 5.90 10.50 -5.70
CA LEU A 46 6.85 10.37 -6.80
C LEU A 46 8.25 10.09 -6.26
N ASP A 47 8.80 8.93 -6.58
CA ASP A 47 10.22 8.65 -6.31
C ASP A 47 11.09 8.96 -7.53
N THR A 48 12.40 9.12 -7.29
CA THR A 48 13.39 9.32 -8.36
C THR A 48 14.60 8.43 -8.14
N GLY A 49 15.13 7.87 -9.23
CA GLY A 49 16.23 6.92 -9.17
C GLY A 49 17.32 7.15 -10.21
N MET A 50 18.27 6.22 -10.24
CA MET A 50 19.25 6.14 -11.33
C MET A 50 18.60 5.54 -12.57
N SER A 51 18.83 6.16 -13.72
CA SER A 51 18.31 5.67 -15.00
C SER A 51 19.26 4.65 -15.63
N ALA A 52 18.70 3.63 -16.27
CA ALA A 52 19.44 2.74 -17.18
C ALA A 52 19.65 3.35 -18.58
N LYS A 53 19.00 4.50 -18.87
CA LYS A 53 19.07 5.18 -20.16
C LYS A 53 20.08 6.33 -20.08
N ASP A 54 21.15 6.22 -20.86
CA ASP A 54 22.26 7.18 -20.84
C ASP A 54 21.79 8.63 -21.03
N GLY A 55 22.19 9.49 -20.10
CA GLY A 55 21.85 10.91 -20.11
C GLY A 55 20.41 11.24 -19.68
N TYR A 56 19.64 10.28 -19.19
CA TYR A 56 18.31 10.51 -18.61
C TYR A 56 18.32 10.32 -17.09
N LYS A 57 17.36 10.97 -16.43
CA LYS A 57 16.92 10.62 -15.07
C LYS A 57 15.65 9.79 -15.17
N VAL A 58 15.29 9.10 -14.09
CA VAL A 58 14.04 8.34 -14.02
C VAL A 58 13.21 8.79 -12.82
N ALA A 59 11.91 8.88 -13.02
CA ALA A 59 10.92 9.09 -11.98
C ALA A 59 9.86 7.97 -12.03
N HIS A 60 9.32 7.66 -10.87
CA HIS A 60 8.36 6.56 -10.68
C HIS A 60 7.20 7.07 -9.84
N LEU A 61 5.98 6.90 -10.35
CA LEU A 61 4.79 7.10 -9.53
C LEU A 61 4.66 5.93 -8.56
N GLU A 62 4.38 6.22 -7.31
CA GLU A 62 4.15 5.22 -6.29
C GLU A 62 2.82 5.50 -5.58
N CYS A 63 2.11 4.44 -5.24
CA CYS A 63 0.86 4.52 -4.51
C CYS A 63 0.82 3.54 -3.34
N GLY A 64 0.02 3.83 -2.32
CA GLY A 64 -0.16 2.93 -1.19
C GLY A 64 -1.48 3.14 -0.49
N ILE A 65 -1.90 2.11 0.24
CA ILE A 65 -2.95 2.19 1.24
C ILE A 65 -2.31 1.90 2.59
N ALA A 66 -2.52 2.79 3.56
CA ALA A 66 -2.14 2.59 4.95
C ALA A 66 -3.34 2.85 5.85
N THR A 67 -3.29 2.39 7.08
CA THR A 67 -4.31 2.71 8.09
C THR A 67 -3.68 3.42 9.28
N VAL A 68 -4.49 4.13 10.06
CA VAL A 68 -4.05 4.72 11.34
C VAL A 68 -3.56 3.67 12.34
N TYR A 69 -3.82 2.39 12.10
CA TYR A 69 -3.42 1.26 12.94
C TYR A 69 -2.06 0.67 12.56
N ARG A 70 -1.46 1.16 11.48
CA ARG A 70 -0.15 0.72 10.99
C ARG A 70 0.92 0.84 12.08
N GLN A 71 1.94 -0.01 12.04
CA GLN A 71 3.09 0.10 12.93
C GLN A 71 3.76 1.48 12.90
N GLU A 72 4.19 2.03 11.78
CA GLU A 72 4.69 3.41 11.78
C GLU A 72 4.07 4.22 10.65
N ILE A 73 3.80 5.51 10.89
CA ILE A 73 3.53 6.48 9.83
C ILE A 73 4.58 7.60 9.88
N ASN A 74 5.27 7.81 8.77
CA ASN A 74 6.42 8.68 8.66
C ASN A 74 6.59 9.18 7.21
N PHE A 75 5.98 10.32 6.91
CA PHE A 75 6.10 10.99 5.63
C PHE A 75 7.29 11.97 5.57
N SER A 76 8.17 11.97 6.58
CA SER A 76 9.36 12.83 6.60
C SER A 76 10.52 12.23 5.78
N VAL A 77 10.56 10.90 5.66
CA VAL A 77 11.54 10.14 4.89
C VAL A 77 11.19 10.13 3.39
N THR A 78 12.13 9.72 2.54
CA THR A 78 11.86 9.67 1.09
C THR A 78 10.93 8.50 0.75
N PRO A 79 10.18 8.55 -0.37
CA PRO A 79 9.38 7.41 -0.86
C PRO A 79 10.12 6.07 -0.82
N LYS A 80 11.38 6.06 -1.27
CA LYS A 80 12.27 4.90 -1.17
C LYS A 80 12.39 4.24 0.22
N HIS A 81 12.30 4.99 1.31
CA HIS A 81 12.39 4.46 2.67
C HIS A 81 11.05 3.89 3.17
N ASN A 82 9.94 4.20 2.49
CA ASN A 82 8.61 3.62 2.75
C ASN A 82 8.22 2.68 1.59
N ASN A 83 9.19 2.07 0.92
CA ASN A 83 8.94 1.22 -0.26
C ASN A 83 8.22 -0.09 0.07
N ASP A 84 8.16 -0.43 1.34
CA ASP A 84 7.42 -1.50 1.96
C ASP A 84 5.94 -1.16 2.15
N TRP A 85 5.59 0.14 2.07
CA TRP A 85 4.20 0.65 2.12
C TRP A 85 3.66 0.84 0.71
N LEU A 86 4.57 1.21 -0.19
CA LEU A 86 4.27 1.72 -1.51
C LEU A 86 4.40 0.64 -2.58
N VAL A 87 3.57 0.79 -3.60
CA VAL A 87 3.53 -0.03 -4.80
C VAL A 87 3.88 0.87 -5.96
N ASP A 88 5.01 0.59 -6.59
CA ASP A 88 5.41 1.24 -7.84
C ASP A 88 4.32 1.07 -8.91
N TYR A 89 4.07 2.12 -9.70
CA TYR A 89 2.98 2.12 -10.69
C TYR A 89 3.13 1.01 -11.72
N THR A 90 4.36 0.62 -12.06
CA THR A 90 4.61 -0.50 -12.98
C THR A 90 4.14 -1.81 -12.36
N LYS A 91 4.47 -2.05 -11.08
CA LYS A 91 3.99 -3.22 -10.32
C LYS A 91 2.46 -3.21 -10.21
N PHE A 92 1.89 -2.07 -9.85
CA PHE A 92 0.44 -1.86 -9.76
C PHE A 92 -0.26 -2.17 -11.10
N PHE A 93 0.15 -1.50 -12.17
CA PHE A 93 -0.41 -1.64 -13.51
C PHE A 93 -0.32 -3.08 -14.00
N ARG A 94 0.80 -3.76 -13.75
CA ARG A 94 0.98 -5.17 -14.09
C ARG A 94 -0.01 -6.06 -13.33
N LYS A 95 -0.09 -5.92 -12.00
CA LYS A 95 -0.98 -6.77 -11.18
C LYS A 95 -2.46 -6.52 -11.49
N LYS A 96 -2.81 -5.31 -11.90
CA LYS A 96 -4.17 -4.94 -12.32
C LYS A 96 -4.55 -5.49 -13.69
N ASN A 97 -3.67 -5.36 -14.70
CA ASN A 97 -4.03 -5.63 -16.10
C ASN A 97 -3.53 -6.99 -16.62
N PHE A 98 -2.51 -7.55 -15.98
CA PHE A 98 -1.81 -8.76 -16.42
C PHE A 98 -1.55 -9.71 -15.24
N SER A 99 -2.50 -9.83 -14.31
CA SER A 99 -2.39 -10.78 -13.19
C SER A 99 -2.13 -12.18 -13.73
N ASN A 100 -1.14 -12.88 -13.15
CA ASN A 100 -0.78 -14.25 -13.52
C ASN A 100 -0.44 -14.38 -15.02
N GLN A 101 0.39 -13.48 -15.54
CA GLN A 101 0.92 -13.54 -16.90
C GLN A 101 2.44 -13.33 -16.89
N VAL A 102 3.14 -14.12 -17.70
CA VAL A 102 4.58 -13.93 -17.95
C VAL A 102 4.76 -12.75 -18.90
N ILE A 103 5.47 -11.71 -18.44
CA ILE A 103 5.81 -10.53 -19.26
C ILE A 103 7.33 -10.50 -19.42
N GLU A 104 7.79 -10.48 -20.68
CA GLU A 104 9.21 -10.58 -21.04
C GLU A 104 10.01 -9.30 -20.68
N TYR A 105 9.37 -8.12 -20.68
CA TYR A 105 10.01 -6.82 -20.38
C TYR A 105 9.16 -5.93 -19.45
N PRO A 106 8.99 -6.32 -18.17
CA PRO A 106 8.04 -5.66 -17.28
C PRO A 106 8.51 -4.29 -16.79
N ARG A 107 9.82 -4.00 -16.81
CA ARG A 107 10.39 -2.77 -16.22
C ARG A 107 10.10 -1.50 -17.01
N ASP A 108 9.82 -1.59 -18.31
CA ASP A 108 9.69 -0.40 -19.17
C ASP A 108 8.25 0.08 -19.37
N LEU A 109 7.26 -0.60 -18.78
CA LEU A 109 5.85 -0.32 -19.11
C LEU A 109 5.38 1.06 -18.62
N LYS A 110 5.90 1.56 -17.48
CA LYS A 110 5.40 2.78 -16.81
C LYS A 110 6.46 3.61 -16.06
N MET A 111 7.74 3.49 -16.43
CA MET A 111 8.79 4.38 -15.91
C MET A 111 8.86 5.69 -16.70
N TYR A 112 9.11 6.81 -16.01
CA TYR A 112 9.17 8.13 -16.62
C TYR A 112 10.63 8.58 -16.78
N TYR A 113 11.19 8.38 -17.97
CA TYR A 113 12.53 8.85 -18.31
C TYR A 113 12.49 10.30 -18.75
N TYR A 114 13.32 11.15 -18.14
CA TYR A 114 13.29 12.59 -18.42
C TYR A 114 14.67 13.23 -18.44
N LYS A 115 14.76 14.36 -19.15
CA LYS A 115 15.81 15.38 -19.00
C LYS A 115 15.18 16.66 -18.48
N GLU A 116 16.00 17.66 -18.15
CA GLU A 116 15.49 18.91 -17.60
C GLU A 116 14.59 19.66 -18.59
N GLU A 117 14.90 19.58 -19.89
CA GLU A 117 14.14 20.17 -20.99
C GLU A 117 12.81 19.46 -21.30
N THR A 118 12.66 18.17 -20.96
CA THR A 118 11.43 17.39 -21.19
C THR A 118 10.57 17.25 -19.94
N MET A 119 10.92 17.92 -18.84
CA MET A 119 10.31 17.70 -17.53
C MET A 119 8.80 18.02 -17.53
N ASP A 120 8.38 19.09 -18.20
CA ASP A 120 6.97 19.52 -18.23
C ASP A 120 6.08 18.54 -19.00
N GLU A 121 6.57 18.02 -20.12
CA GLU A 121 5.91 16.98 -20.92
C GLU A 121 5.72 15.71 -20.08
N ILE A 122 6.80 15.23 -19.47
CA ILE A 122 6.79 14.02 -18.64
C ILE A 122 5.86 14.18 -17.43
N ILE A 123 5.88 15.34 -16.77
CA ILE A 123 4.94 15.63 -15.68
C ILE A 123 3.50 15.59 -16.20
N GLY A 124 3.20 16.15 -17.37
CA GLY A 124 1.87 16.08 -17.98
C GLY A 124 1.39 14.65 -18.23
N GLU A 125 2.26 13.77 -18.72
CA GLU A 125 1.96 12.35 -18.99
C GLU A 125 1.64 11.54 -17.73
N MET A 126 2.20 11.92 -16.57
CA MET A 126 1.96 11.23 -15.29
C MET A 126 0.48 11.19 -14.90
N TRP A 127 -0.35 12.10 -15.43
CA TRP A 127 -1.78 12.15 -15.11
C TRP A 127 -2.49 10.83 -15.44
N ILE A 128 -2.07 10.12 -16.49
CA ILE A 128 -2.64 8.82 -16.85
C ILE A 128 -2.49 7.83 -15.69
N GLY A 129 -1.28 7.76 -15.11
CA GLY A 129 -1.01 6.88 -13.98
C GLY A 129 -1.69 7.31 -12.69
N ILE A 130 -1.63 8.61 -12.39
CA ILE A 130 -2.31 9.20 -11.23
C ILE A 130 -3.83 8.92 -11.28
N SER A 131 -4.46 9.08 -12.45
CA SER A 131 -5.88 8.81 -12.64
C SER A 131 -6.24 7.35 -12.40
N ASP A 132 -5.39 6.43 -12.88
CA ASP A 132 -5.60 4.99 -12.73
C ASP A 132 -5.50 4.56 -11.26
N MET A 133 -4.51 5.10 -10.53
CA MET A 133 -4.37 4.89 -9.08
C MET A 133 -5.56 5.45 -8.30
N ILE A 134 -6.02 6.68 -8.62
CA ILE A 134 -7.16 7.29 -7.93
C ILE A 134 -8.44 6.46 -8.14
N LYS A 135 -8.67 5.95 -9.35
CA LYS A 135 -9.82 5.06 -9.61
C LYS A 135 -9.78 3.80 -8.76
N GLU A 136 -8.58 3.26 -8.53
CA GLU A 136 -8.43 2.12 -7.63
C GLU A 136 -8.72 2.51 -6.17
N PHE A 137 -8.16 3.63 -5.73
CA PHE A 137 -8.38 4.17 -4.40
C PHE A 137 -9.85 4.44 -4.11
N ASP A 138 -10.63 4.86 -5.10
CA ASP A 138 -12.06 5.09 -4.91
C ASP A 138 -12.82 3.80 -4.55
N ASN A 139 -12.27 2.61 -4.82
CA ASN A 139 -12.81 1.32 -4.38
C ASN A 139 -12.39 0.93 -2.95
N VAL A 140 -11.47 1.66 -2.32
CA VAL A 140 -10.98 1.37 -0.96
C VAL A 140 -11.65 2.32 0.03
N GLN A 141 -12.81 1.94 0.54
CA GLN A 141 -13.62 2.80 1.41
C GLN A 141 -13.81 2.26 2.83
N ASN A 142 -13.42 1.02 3.08
CA ASN A 142 -13.55 0.37 4.37
C ASN A 142 -12.44 -0.66 4.57
N MET A 143 -12.34 -1.19 5.79
CA MET A 143 -11.26 -2.09 6.17
C MET A 143 -11.28 -3.43 5.44
N GLU A 144 -12.42 -3.90 4.94
CA GLU A 144 -12.45 -5.08 4.05
C GLU A 144 -11.82 -4.74 2.70
N ASN A 145 -12.14 -3.59 2.11
CA ASN A 145 -11.50 -3.17 0.86
C ASN A 145 -10.00 -2.88 1.05
N THR A 146 -9.60 -2.38 2.23
CA THR A 146 -8.19 -2.21 2.61
C THR A 146 -7.48 -3.57 2.65
N LEU A 147 -8.07 -4.59 3.29
CA LEU A 147 -7.54 -5.95 3.27
C LEU A 147 -7.38 -6.47 1.84
N ASN A 148 -8.40 -6.30 0.99
CA ASN A 148 -8.37 -6.75 -0.40
C ASN A 148 -7.22 -6.09 -1.17
N TRP A 149 -7.02 -4.79 -0.99
CA TRP A 149 -5.91 -4.07 -1.62
C TRP A 149 -4.56 -4.61 -1.13
N LEU A 150 -4.40 -4.79 0.18
CA LEU A 150 -3.15 -5.26 0.78
C LEU A 150 -2.81 -6.68 0.31
N MET A 151 -3.76 -7.63 0.38
CA MET A 151 -3.53 -9.00 -0.08
C MET A 151 -3.20 -9.06 -1.58
N ARG A 152 -3.76 -8.16 -2.40
CA ARG A 152 -3.50 -8.12 -3.84
C ARG A 152 -2.16 -7.50 -4.21
N TYR A 153 -1.83 -6.34 -3.65
CA TYR A 153 -0.71 -5.50 -4.12
C TYR A 153 0.49 -5.50 -3.16
N ASN A 154 0.26 -5.75 -1.87
CA ASN A 154 1.28 -5.69 -0.84
C ASN A 154 1.07 -6.75 0.28
N PRO A 155 1.00 -8.05 -0.07
CA PRO A 155 0.58 -9.11 0.84
C PRO A 155 1.51 -9.31 2.04
N GLY A 156 2.77 -8.85 1.94
CA GLY A 156 3.72 -8.91 3.06
C GLY A 156 3.18 -8.23 4.32
N ASN A 157 2.41 -7.14 4.16
CA ASN A 157 1.82 -6.39 5.28
C ASN A 157 0.72 -7.15 6.05
N ILE A 158 0.37 -8.36 5.63
CA ILE A 158 -0.66 -9.22 6.22
C ILE A 158 -0.01 -10.53 6.71
N ILE A 159 0.55 -10.49 7.91
CA ILE A 159 1.06 -11.64 8.65
C ILE A 159 0.10 -11.91 9.82
N GLN A 160 -0.24 -13.15 10.11
CA GLN A 160 -1.20 -13.49 11.17
C GLN A 160 -0.58 -14.34 12.29
N SER A 161 0.73 -14.23 12.46
CA SER A 161 1.52 -14.93 13.48
C SER A 161 2.11 -13.96 14.52
N ASP A 162 2.84 -14.51 15.49
CA ASP A 162 3.59 -13.75 16.51
C ASP A 162 4.70 -12.86 15.94
N TRP A 163 5.11 -13.07 14.68
CA TRP A 163 6.03 -12.18 13.99
C TRP A 163 5.47 -10.76 13.85
N SER A 164 4.13 -10.61 13.82
CA SER A 164 3.47 -9.30 13.83
C SER A 164 3.65 -8.49 15.13
N LEU A 165 4.28 -9.08 16.15
CA LEU A 165 4.59 -8.41 17.42
C LEU A 165 5.97 -7.75 17.43
N THR A 166 6.80 -7.98 16.41
CA THR A 166 8.16 -7.44 16.34
C THR A 166 8.33 -6.52 15.13
N ASP A 167 9.32 -5.64 15.21
CA ASP A 167 9.68 -4.72 14.12
C ASP A 167 10.53 -5.41 13.03
N ASP A 168 10.75 -6.73 13.12
CA ASP A 168 11.69 -7.47 12.26
C ASP A 168 11.08 -7.88 10.91
N CYS A 169 9.76 -7.77 10.74
CA CYS A 169 9.08 -8.13 9.52
C CYS A 169 8.18 -6.99 9.01
N ILE A 170 7.96 -6.96 7.69
CA ILE A 170 7.09 -5.99 7.03
C ILE A 170 5.64 -6.43 7.26
N ALA A 171 5.15 -6.34 8.50
CA ALA A 171 3.82 -6.80 8.92
C ALA A 171 2.92 -5.65 9.39
N GLU A 172 3.20 -4.42 8.96
CA GLU A 172 2.76 -3.25 9.71
C GLU A 172 1.24 -3.06 9.82
N GLU A 173 0.43 -3.64 8.93
CA GLU A 173 -1.05 -3.56 8.98
C GLU A 173 -1.70 -4.76 9.71
N SER A 174 -0.89 -5.76 10.06
CA SER A 174 -1.33 -7.10 10.48
C SER A 174 -2.21 -7.11 11.72
N LEU A 175 -1.84 -6.32 12.73
CA LEU A 175 -2.45 -6.35 14.05
C LEU A 175 -3.94 -5.98 13.99
N TYR A 176 -4.33 -5.05 13.11
CA TYR A 176 -5.74 -4.70 12.95
C TYR A 176 -6.58 -5.88 12.46
N TYR A 177 -6.04 -6.64 11.50
CA TYR A 177 -6.74 -7.77 10.89
C TYR A 177 -6.68 -9.04 11.74
N LEU A 178 -5.68 -9.15 12.62
CA LEU A 178 -5.51 -10.26 13.56
C LEU A 178 -6.55 -10.27 14.69
N ARG A 179 -7.28 -9.17 14.90
CA ARG A 179 -8.33 -9.08 15.93
C ARG A 179 -9.38 -10.18 15.78
N LYS A 180 -9.84 -10.73 16.91
CA LYS A 180 -10.93 -11.74 16.95
C LYS A 180 -12.22 -11.24 16.30
N LYS A 181 -12.52 -9.95 16.44
CA LYS A 181 -13.67 -9.29 15.83
C LYS A 181 -13.56 -9.09 14.33
N PHE A 182 -12.36 -9.08 13.76
CA PHE A 182 -12.22 -8.99 12.32
C PHE A 182 -12.57 -10.35 11.70
N PRO A 183 -13.52 -10.40 10.75
CA PRO A 183 -14.11 -11.66 10.32
C PRO A 183 -13.12 -12.49 9.49
N LEU A 184 -12.97 -13.77 9.84
CA LEU A 184 -12.19 -14.72 9.05
C LEU A 184 -12.75 -14.88 7.62
N SER A 185 -14.06 -14.67 7.43
CA SER A 185 -14.71 -14.75 6.13
C SER A 185 -14.18 -13.73 5.11
N ALA A 186 -13.68 -12.57 5.57
CA ALA A 186 -13.04 -11.60 4.67
C ALA A 186 -11.75 -12.17 4.06
N PHE A 187 -10.96 -12.92 4.83
CA PHE A 187 -9.79 -13.63 4.29
C PHE A 187 -10.19 -14.74 3.34
N GLN A 188 -11.20 -15.54 3.72
CA GLN A 188 -11.72 -16.62 2.87
C GLN A 188 -12.15 -16.10 1.51
N GLN A 189 -12.90 -15.00 1.48
CA GLN A 189 -13.29 -14.37 0.22
C GLN A 189 -12.08 -13.95 -0.62
N ASN A 190 -11.07 -13.31 -0.01
CA ASN A 190 -9.85 -12.91 -0.72
C ASN A 190 -9.10 -14.10 -1.31
N PHE A 191 -8.94 -15.18 -0.54
CA PHE A 191 -8.28 -16.38 -1.05
C PHE A 191 -9.08 -17.03 -2.17
N GLU A 192 -10.42 -17.06 -2.11
CA GLU A 192 -11.25 -17.51 -3.23
C GLU A 192 -11.06 -16.63 -4.47
N GLU A 193 -11.01 -15.31 -4.32
CA GLU A 193 -10.72 -14.39 -5.42
C GLU A 193 -9.34 -14.64 -6.03
N LEU A 194 -8.29 -14.79 -5.21
CA LEU A 194 -6.93 -15.10 -5.67
C LEU A 194 -6.86 -16.45 -6.41
N LYS A 195 -7.51 -17.49 -5.88
CA LYS A 195 -7.59 -18.80 -6.54
C LYS A 195 -8.31 -18.69 -7.89
N ASN A 196 -9.42 -17.95 -7.93
CA ASN A 196 -10.17 -17.71 -9.16
C ASN A 196 -9.36 -16.90 -10.18
N GLU A 197 -8.55 -15.92 -9.75
CA GLU A 197 -7.64 -15.21 -10.64
C GLU A 197 -6.60 -16.13 -11.27
N VAL A 198 -6.05 -17.08 -10.51
CA VAL A 198 -5.11 -18.07 -11.06
C VAL A 198 -5.82 -19.01 -12.04
N ILE A 199 -6.98 -19.55 -11.66
CA ILE A 199 -7.76 -20.49 -12.49
C ILE A 199 -8.11 -19.86 -13.85
N ASN A 200 -8.61 -18.63 -13.82
CA ASN A 200 -9.05 -17.90 -15.00
C ASN A 200 -7.91 -17.17 -15.75
N SER A 201 -6.67 -17.28 -15.27
CA SER A 201 -5.52 -16.68 -15.93
C SER A 201 -5.10 -17.42 -17.21
N PRO A 202 -4.32 -16.76 -18.09
CA PRO A 202 -3.70 -17.38 -19.26
C PRO A 202 -2.62 -18.44 -18.95
N LEU A 203 -2.21 -18.64 -17.68
CA LEU A 203 -1.23 -19.67 -17.32
C LEU A 203 -1.71 -21.07 -17.74
N VAL A 204 -0.77 -21.98 -18.02
CA VAL A 204 -1.05 -23.36 -18.41
C VAL A 204 -0.09 -24.34 -17.74
N GLY A 205 -0.54 -25.59 -17.60
CA GLY A 205 0.27 -26.69 -17.06
C GLY A 205 0.88 -26.37 -15.69
N ASP A 206 2.15 -26.75 -15.53
CA ASP A 206 2.91 -26.68 -14.28
C ASP A 206 2.95 -25.27 -13.66
N GLU A 207 2.98 -24.20 -14.46
CA GLU A 207 2.97 -22.83 -13.94
C GLU A 207 1.67 -22.49 -13.22
N LYS A 208 0.52 -22.86 -13.81
CA LYS A 208 -0.79 -22.66 -13.20
C LYS A 208 -0.93 -23.49 -11.93
N GLU A 209 -0.47 -24.74 -11.96
CA GLU A 209 -0.52 -25.63 -10.79
C GLU A 209 0.35 -25.11 -9.64
N LYS A 210 1.53 -24.59 -9.95
CA LYS A 210 2.44 -23.98 -8.98
C LYS A 210 1.81 -22.76 -8.31
N GLU A 211 1.32 -21.79 -9.08
CA GLU A 211 0.70 -20.57 -8.52
C GLU A 211 -0.53 -20.91 -7.65
N LEU A 212 -1.36 -21.86 -8.10
CA LEU A 212 -2.53 -22.29 -7.31
C LEU A 212 -2.11 -22.99 -6.02
N LYS A 213 -1.02 -23.75 -6.05
CA LYS A 213 -0.45 -24.39 -4.87
C LYS A 213 0.07 -23.34 -3.88
N GLU A 214 0.82 -22.34 -4.33
CA GLU A 214 1.34 -21.27 -3.47
C GLU A 214 0.21 -20.50 -2.78
N VAL A 215 -0.87 -20.17 -3.49
CA VAL A 215 -2.04 -19.51 -2.88
C VAL A 215 -2.70 -20.38 -1.80
N LYS A 216 -2.83 -21.69 -2.03
CA LYS A 216 -3.40 -22.64 -1.05
C LYS A 216 -2.49 -22.85 0.16
N GLU A 217 -1.18 -22.89 -0.05
CA GLU A 217 -0.20 -22.99 1.04
C GLU A 217 -0.28 -21.75 1.92
N TRP A 218 -0.29 -20.55 1.32
CA TRP A 218 -0.46 -19.29 2.04
C TRP A 218 -1.79 -19.23 2.82
N GLU A 219 -2.90 -19.66 2.22
CA GLU A 219 -4.20 -19.73 2.89
C GLU A 219 -4.15 -20.60 4.15
N ASN A 220 -3.58 -21.80 4.04
CA ASN A 220 -3.48 -22.74 5.15
C ASN A 220 -2.57 -22.22 6.28
N GLU A 221 -1.40 -21.68 5.92
CA GLU A 221 -0.45 -21.11 6.89
C GLU A 221 -1.08 -19.93 7.63
N LEU A 222 -1.71 -19.00 6.91
CA LEU A 222 -2.34 -17.83 7.50
C LEU A 222 -3.43 -18.22 8.51
N TYR A 223 -4.30 -19.19 8.18
CA TYR A 223 -5.35 -19.61 9.11
C TYR A 223 -4.82 -20.35 10.33
N LYS A 224 -3.81 -21.20 10.15
CA LYS A 224 -3.15 -21.90 11.24
C LYS A 224 -2.51 -20.89 12.20
N ASP A 225 -1.71 -19.98 11.67
CA ASP A 225 -0.99 -18.98 12.45
C ASP A 225 -1.96 -18.06 13.19
N ARG A 226 -3.02 -17.60 12.52
CA ARG A 226 -4.08 -16.78 13.13
C ARG A 226 -4.71 -17.50 14.33
N ALA A 227 -5.03 -18.78 14.18
CA ALA A 227 -5.65 -19.57 15.25
C ALA A 227 -4.70 -19.74 16.44
N GLU A 228 -3.43 -20.07 16.19
CA GLU A 228 -2.40 -20.21 17.23
C GLU A 228 -2.20 -18.89 17.99
N MET A 229 -2.10 -17.78 17.25
CA MET A 229 -1.92 -16.44 17.78
C MET A 229 -3.11 -15.97 18.63
N GLN A 230 -4.35 -16.23 18.20
CA GLN A 230 -5.56 -15.81 18.93
C GLN A 230 -5.87 -16.64 20.19
N ILE A 231 -5.37 -17.89 20.27
CA ILE A 231 -5.53 -18.76 21.44
C ILE A 231 -4.44 -18.47 22.49
N ASN A 232 -3.25 -18.03 22.08
CA ASN A 232 -2.21 -17.60 23.01
C ASN A 232 -2.60 -16.26 23.66
N GLN A 233 -3.06 -16.31 24.90
CA GLN A 233 -3.53 -15.13 25.64
C GLN A 233 -2.45 -14.04 25.74
N GLN A 234 -1.22 -14.40 26.10
CA GLN A 234 -0.13 -13.44 26.28
C GLN A 234 0.18 -12.70 24.96
N ASN A 235 0.38 -13.44 23.88
CA ASN A 235 0.72 -12.86 22.58
C ASN A 235 -0.45 -12.01 22.04
N TYR A 236 -1.69 -12.48 22.18
CA TYR A 236 -2.86 -11.74 21.73
C TYR A 236 -3.04 -10.43 22.51
N GLU A 237 -2.93 -10.45 23.84
CA GLU A 237 -3.00 -9.25 24.67
C GLU A 237 -1.90 -8.25 24.33
N GLN A 238 -0.66 -8.72 24.12
CA GLN A 238 0.44 -7.88 23.65
C GLN A 238 0.14 -7.24 22.30
N GLY A 239 -0.33 -8.01 21.32
CA GLY A 239 -0.68 -7.48 19.99
C GLY A 239 -1.79 -6.44 20.04
N MET A 240 -2.79 -6.65 20.89
CA MET A 240 -3.88 -5.69 21.11
C MET A 240 -3.39 -4.42 21.80
N GLN A 241 -2.44 -4.51 22.74
CA GLN A 241 -1.80 -3.34 23.33
C GLN A 241 -1.00 -2.56 22.28
N LEU A 242 -0.14 -3.24 21.51
CA LEU A 242 0.64 -2.61 20.44
C LEU A 242 -0.26 -1.89 19.45
N LEU A 243 -1.35 -2.51 19.01
CA LEU A 243 -2.32 -1.89 18.10
C LEU A 243 -2.90 -0.57 18.64
N ARG A 244 -3.15 -0.46 19.96
CA ARG A 244 -3.58 0.81 20.58
C ARG A 244 -2.46 1.86 20.56
N GLU A 245 -1.24 1.45 20.89
CA GLU A 245 -0.07 2.34 20.88
C GLU A 245 0.21 2.86 19.46
N HIS A 246 0.05 2.01 18.46
CA HIS A 246 0.17 2.35 17.04
C HIS A 246 -0.85 3.41 16.64
N TYR A 247 -2.12 3.15 16.95
CA TYR A 247 -3.21 4.09 16.72
C TYR A 247 -2.92 5.46 17.33
N ASP A 248 -2.60 5.50 18.63
CA ASP A 248 -2.38 6.76 19.35
C ASP A 248 -1.20 7.55 18.76
N ARG A 249 -0.06 6.89 18.55
CA ARG A 249 1.14 7.50 17.94
C ARG A 249 0.85 8.06 16.56
N ASN A 250 0.16 7.29 15.71
CA ASN A 250 -0.10 7.69 14.33
C ASN A 250 -1.08 8.86 14.24
N ILE A 251 -2.12 8.87 15.06
CA ILE A 251 -3.07 10.00 15.13
C ILE A 251 -2.34 11.28 15.55
N GLU A 252 -1.46 11.20 16.55
CA GLU A 252 -0.65 12.35 16.98
C GLU A 252 0.28 12.83 15.86
N TYR A 253 0.99 11.90 15.21
CA TYR A 253 1.89 12.21 14.09
C TYR A 253 1.15 12.89 12.93
N LEU A 254 0.07 12.28 12.45
CA LEU A 254 -0.72 12.76 11.31
C LEU A 254 -1.27 14.18 11.57
N ASN A 255 -1.85 14.39 12.76
CA ASN A 255 -2.34 15.71 13.16
C ASN A 255 -1.19 16.72 13.25
N GLY A 256 -0.01 16.32 13.76
CA GLY A 256 1.18 17.16 13.84
C GLY A 256 1.68 17.65 12.47
N ILE A 257 1.51 16.86 11.42
CA ILE A 257 1.90 17.23 10.04
C ILE A 257 0.74 17.85 9.22
N GLY A 258 -0.43 18.06 9.85
CA GLY A 258 -1.57 18.75 9.25
C GLY A 258 -2.52 17.85 8.46
N ILE A 259 -2.51 16.54 8.70
CA ILE A 259 -3.53 15.60 8.23
C ILE A 259 -4.51 15.43 9.39
N ALA A 260 -5.65 16.10 9.31
CA ALA A 260 -6.63 16.10 10.39
C ALA A 260 -7.29 14.72 10.52
N VAL A 261 -6.99 14.00 11.60
CA VAL A 261 -7.65 12.74 11.94
C VAL A 261 -8.34 12.89 13.28
N GLU A 262 -9.64 12.65 13.30
CA GLU A 262 -10.43 12.66 14.52
C GLU A 262 -10.11 11.41 15.36
N ARG A 263 -9.76 11.63 16.63
CA ARG A 263 -9.55 10.54 17.56
C ARG A 263 -10.91 9.93 17.92
N ARG A 264 -11.02 8.61 17.77
CA ARG A 264 -12.20 7.82 18.15
C ARG A 264 -11.85 6.92 19.33
N ASP A 265 -12.88 6.57 20.11
CA ASP A 265 -12.76 5.45 21.03
C ASP A 265 -12.67 4.18 20.19
N ILE A 266 -11.57 3.45 20.35
CA ILE A 266 -11.30 2.19 19.64
C ILE A 266 -11.51 0.97 20.54
N THR A 267 -12.09 1.15 21.73
CA THR A 267 -12.31 0.04 22.67
C THR A 267 -13.19 -1.06 22.07
N ASP A 268 -14.13 -0.67 21.21
CA ASP A 268 -14.95 -1.58 20.40
C ASP A 268 -14.12 -2.55 19.56
N LEU A 269 -12.87 -2.22 19.24
CA LEU A 269 -11.98 -3.09 18.49
C LEU A 269 -11.44 -4.28 19.30
N PHE A 270 -11.42 -4.19 20.63
CA PHE A 270 -10.63 -5.07 21.51
C PHE A 270 -11.45 -5.98 22.43
N ASP A 271 -12.74 -5.73 22.60
CA ASP A 271 -13.62 -6.62 23.39
C ASP A 271 -13.92 -7.94 22.68
#